data_AF-A0A919FPI4-F1
#
_entry.id   AF-A0A919FPI4-F1
#
_cell.length_a   1.000
_cell.length_b   1.000
_cell.length_c   1.000
_cell.angle_alpha   90.00
_cell.angle_beta   90.00
_cell.angle_gamma   90.00
#
_symmetry.space_group_name_H-M   'P 1'
#
loop_
_entity.id
_entity.type
_entity.pdbx_description
1 polymer ?
#
loop_
_entity_poly.entity_id
_entity_poly.type
_entity_poly.pdbx_seq_one_letter_code
_entity_poly.pdbx_strand_id
1 'polypeptide(L)'
;MALPAECVTALRAQRAQQIADRKAAGANWKGTGQGLVFTTKNGTPIEPRNLNRSFEVLCARAGVRKVRFHDLRHTCASLLHEQGADARMIMEVLGHSSIRVTMDIYTFVRLDSQRSAFDRVGQALREDDDTK
;
A
#
# COMPACT_ATOMS: atom_id res chain seq x y z
N MET A 1 9.44 -11.35 6.31
CA MET A 1 9.00 -9.99 5.90
C MET A 1 9.14 -9.08 7.10
N ALA A 2 9.84 -7.95 6.97
CA ALA A 2 9.90 -6.95 8.02
C ALA A 2 8.56 -6.18 8.08
N LEU A 3 8.06 -5.92 9.28
CA LEU A 3 6.84 -5.15 9.51
C LEU A 3 7.23 -3.83 10.18
N PRO A 4 6.83 -2.67 9.63
CA PRO A 4 7.02 -1.38 10.29
C PRO A 4 6.40 -1.36 11.70
N ALA A 5 6.98 -0.57 12.61
CA ALA A 5 6.52 -0.47 13.99
C ALA A 5 5.07 0.05 14.08
N GLU A 6 4.69 0.89 13.14
CA GLU A 6 3.34 1.44 12.95
C GLU A 6 2.34 0.31 12.67
N CYS A 7 2.70 -0.63 11.79
CA CYS A 7 1.87 -1.81 11.49
C CYS A 7 1.73 -2.71 12.71
N VAL A 8 2.81 -2.93 13.47
CA VAL A 8 2.75 -3.72 14.71
C VAL A 8 1.82 -3.06 15.74
N THR A 9 1.89 -1.74 15.87
CA THR A 9 1.02 -0.96 16.76
C THR A 9 -0.44 -1.08 16.35
N ALA A 10 -0.75 -0.93 15.06
CA ALA A 10 -2.09 -1.09 14.52
C ALA A 10 -2.64 -2.51 14.75
N LEU A 11 -1.82 -3.55 14.55
CA LEU A 11 -2.21 -4.95 14.78
C LEU A 11 -2.48 -5.25 16.27
N ARG A 12 -1.70 -4.66 17.18
CA ARG A 12 -1.95 -4.78 18.63
C ARG A 12 -3.28 -4.12 19.02
N ALA A 13 -3.55 -2.92 18.51
CA ALA A 13 -4.82 -2.24 18.72
C ALA A 13 -6.00 -3.07 18.17
N GLN A 14 -5.85 -3.63 16.97
CA GLN A 14 -6.86 -4.51 16.37
C GLN A 14 -7.11 -5.76 17.22
N ARG A 15 -6.06 -6.39 17.75
CA ARG A 15 -6.19 -7.54 18.64
C ARG A 15 -6.98 -7.19 19.91
N ALA A 16 -6.70 -6.04 20.52
CA ALA A 16 -7.43 -5.57 21.69
C ALA A 16 -8.92 -5.35 21.37
N GLN A 17 -9.22 -4.70 20.25
CA GLN A 17 -10.59 -4.48 19.79
C GLN A 17 -11.32 -5.80 19.53
N GLN A 18 -10.66 -6.76 18.87
CA GLN A 18 -11.25 -8.07 18.58
C GLN A 18 -11.57 -8.86 19.86
N ILE A 19 -10.72 -8.78 20.88
CA ILE A 19 -10.98 -9.40 22.19
C ILE A 19 -12.22 -8.76 22.84
N ALA A 20 -12.33 -7.42 22.80
CA ALA A 20 -13.47 -6.71 23.32
C ALA A 20 -14.77 -7.08 22.57
N ASP A 21 -14.73 -7.09 21.23
CA ASP A 21 -15.86 -7.49 20.39
C ASP A 21 -16.29 -8.93 20.66
N ARG A 22 -15.33 -9.86 20.81
CA ARG A 22 -15.61 -11.25 21.16
C ARG A 22 -16.28 -11.39 22.51
N LYS A 23 -15.81 -10.64 23.52
CA LYS A 23 -16.43 -10.61 24.84
C LYS A 23 -17.85 -10.05 24.77
N ALA A 24 -18.06 -8.98 24.00
CA ALA A 24 -19.38 -8.35 23.83
C ALA A 24 -20.36 -9.24 23.05
N ALA A 25 -19.90 -9.96 22.03
CA ALA A 25 -20.73 -10.86 21.24
C ALA A 25 -21.12 -12.14 22.00
N GLY A 26 -20.27 -12.62 22.92
CA GLY A 26 -20.53 -13.81 23.72
C GLY A 26 -20.88 -15.03 22.85
N ALA A 27 -22.05 -15.62 23.09
CA ALA A 27 -22.56 -16.76 22.33
C ALA A 27 -22.81 -16.45 20.83
N ASN A 28 -22.99 -15.18 20.47
CA ASN A 28 -23.19 -14.75 19.08
C ASN A 28 -21.89 -14.62 18.29
N TRP A 29 -20.73 -14.89 18.90
CA TRP A 29 -19.46 -14.87 18.20
C TRP A 29 -19.34 -16.04 17.22
N LYS A 30 -19.41 -15.73 15.92
CA LYS A 30 -19.33 -16.68 14.79
C LYS A 30 -17.91 -16.79 14.22
N GLY A 31 -16.90 -16.80 15.09
CA GLY A 31 -15.51 -16.97 14.65
C GLY A 31 -15.36 -18.21 13.78
N THR A 32 -14.81 -18.09 12.57
CA THR A 32 -14.80 -19.15 11.55
C THR A 32 -13.81 -20.29 11.83
N GLY A 33 -13.20 -20.38 13.02
CA GLY A 33 -12.13 -21.34 13.33
C GLY A 33 -10.80 -21.10 12.58
N GLN A 34 -10.79 -20.20 11.59
CA GLN A 34 -9.65 -19.91 10.70
C GLN A 34 -8.63 -18.91 11.27
N GLY A 35 -8.79 -18.47 12.52
CA GLY A 35 -7.85 -17.52 13.15
C GLY A 35 -7.78 -16.15 12.47
N LEU A 36 -8.91 -15.61 12.00
CA LEU A 36 -8.95 -14.31 11.32
C LEU A 36 -8.51 -13.17 12.24
N VAL A 37 -7.65 -12.29 11.72
CA VAL A 37 -7.16 -11.08 12.44
C VAL A 37 -8.15 -9.92 12.32
N PHE A 38 -8.77 -9.76 11.14
CA PHE A 38 -9.76 -8.72 10.86
C PHE A 38 -11.14 -9.37 10.73
N THR A 39 -12.05 -9.03 11.64
CA THR A 39 -13.42 -9.56 11.66
C THR A 39 -14.43 -8.45 11.86
N THR A 40 -15.69 -8.76 11.57
CA THR A 40 -16.81 -7.96 12.07
C THR A 40 -16.92 -8.10 13.60
N LYS A 41 -17.79 -7.29 14.23
CA LYS A 41 -18.09 -7.36 15.68
C LYS A 41 -18.55 -8.76 16.14
N ASN A 42 -19.08 -9.56 15.22
CA ASN A 42 -19.57 -10.91 15.51
C ASN A 42 -18.60 -12.01 15.07
N GLY A 43 -17.36 -11.66 14.69
CA GLY A 43 -16.32 -12.64 14.35
C GLY A 43 -16.36 -13.19 12.92
N THR A 44 -17.25 -12.67 12.07
CA THR A 44 -17.32 -13.10 10.65
C THR A 44 -16.28 -12.36 9.79
N PRO A 45 -15.94 -12.89 8.60
CA PRO A 45 -15.15 -12.15 7.62
C PRO A 45 -15.79 -10.80 7.27
N ILE A 46 -14.95 -9.82 6.95
CA ILE A 46 -15.40 -8.52 6.46
C ILE A 46 -15.67 -8.62 4.96
N GLU A 47 -16.90 -8.32 4.57
CA GLU A 47 -17.30 -8.27 3.17
C GLU A 47 -16.58 -7.11 2.45
N PRO A 48 -15.92 -7.34 1.29
CA PRO A 48 -15.17 -6.29 0.57
C PRO A 48 -15.97 -5.02 0.25
N ARG A 49 -17.27 -5.16 -0.06
CA ARG A 49 -18.14 -4.00 -0.32
C ARG A 49 -18.34 -3.13 0.92
N ASN A 50 -18.45 -3.76 2.09
CA ASN A 50 -18.59 -3.05 3.37
C ASN A 50 -17.28 -2.37 3.77
N LEU A 51 -16.14 -3.01 3.49
CA LEU A 51 -14.82 -2.40 3.67
C LEU A 51 -14.68 -1.13 2.83
N ASN A 52 -15.00 -1.21 1.53
CA ASN A 52 -14.94 -0.06 0.63
C ASN A 52 -15.86 1.09 1.10
N ARG A 53 -17.10 0.79 1.48
CA ARG A 53 -18.02 1.80 2.02
C ARG A 53 -17.48 2.46 3.28
N SER A 54 -16.93 1.67 4.20
CA SER A 54 -16.35 2.18 5.45
C SER A 54 -15.13 3.06 5.17
N PHE A 55 -14.30 2.67 4.20
CA PHE A 55 -13.15 3.44 3.76
C PHE A 55 -13.54 4.78 3.11
N GLU A 56 -14.57 4.81 2.28
CA GLU A 56 -15.08 6.06 1.70
C GLU A 56 -15.52 7.06 2.79
N VAL A 57 -16.18 6.56 3.84
CA VAL A 57 -16.56 7.38 5.00
C VAL A 57 -15.33 7.91 5.73
N LEU A 58 -14.27 7.10 5.88
CA LEU A 58 -13.01 7.55 6.48
C LEU A 58 -12.33 8.64 5.64
N CYS A 59 -12.30 8.50 4.31
CA CYS A 59 -11.77 9.53 3.41
C CYS A 59 -12.53 10.85 3.56
N ALA A 60 -13.87 10.80 3.58
CA ALA A 60 -14.70 11.98 3.78
C ALA A 60 -14.44 12.66 5.14
N ARG A 61 -14.32 11.86 6.22
CA ARG A 61 -13.99 12.36 7.56
C ARG A 61 -12.60 12.98 7.67
N ALA A 62 -11.65 12.45 6.92
CA ALA A 62 -10.28 12.98 6.85
C ALA A 62 -10.16 14.21 5.94
N GLY A 63 -11.23 14.60 5.23
CA GLY A 63 -11.21 15.74 4.30
C GLY A 63 -10.39 15.50 3.04
N VAL A 64 -10.09 14.24 2.71
CA VAL A 64 -9.29 13.88 1.54
C VAL A 64 -10.18 13.50 0.36
N ARG A 65 -9.62 13.60 -0.85
CA ARG A 65 -10.30 13.11 -2.07
C ARG A 65 -10.71 11.65 -1.92
N LYS A 66 -11.84 11.29 -2.53
CA LYS A 66 -12.29 9.90 -2.60
C LYS A 66 -11.27 9.08 -3.40
N VAL A 67 -10.63 8.13 -2.72
CA VAL A 67 -9.71 7.13 -3.30
C VAL A 67 -10.24 5.73 -3.07
N ARG A 68 -9.80 4.78 -3.88
CA ARG A 68 -10.18 3.36 -3.76
C ARG A 68 -9.28 2.68 -2.73
N PHE A 69 -9.77 1.62 -2.11
CA PHE A 69 -8.97 0.90 -1.09
C PHE A 69 -7.66 0.33 -1.66
N HIS A 70 -7.66 -0.13 -2.92
CA HIS A 70 -6.43 -0.62 -3.56
C HIS A 70 -5.41 0.49 -3.87
N ASP A 71 -5.83 1.76 -3.91
CA ASP A 71 -4.91 2.88 -4.14
C ASP A 71 -3.90 2.99 -2.99
N LEU A 72 -4.25 2.54 -1.77
CA LEU A 72 -3.31 2.47 -0.64
C LEU A 72 -2.09 1.60 -0.95
N ARG A 73 -2.29 0.52 -1.69
CA ARG A 73 -1.21 -0.36 -2.13
C ARG A 73 -0.34 0.30 -3.19
N HIS A 74 -0.94 1.06 -4.11
CA HIS A 74 -0.21 1.88 -5.07
C HIS A 74 0.62 2.96 -4.35
N THR A 75 0.05 3.65 -3.36
CA THR A 75 0.77 4.63 -2.55
C THR A 75 1.95 4.01 -1.81
N CYS A 76 1.78 2.83 -1.21
CA CYS A 76 2.90 2.12 -0.57
C CYS A 76 4.03 1.82 -1.57
N ALA A 77 3.69 1.43 -2.79
CA ALA A 77 4.65 1.15 -3.84
C ALA A 77 5.40 2.41 -4.30
N SER A 78 4.69 3.51 -4.51
CA SER A 78 5.28 4.82 -4.83
C SER A 78 6.20 5.32 -3.73
N LEU A 79 5.78 5.22 -2.45
CA LEU A 79 6.60 5.64 -1.30
C LEU A 79 7.87 4.81 -1.18
N LEU A 80 7.79 3.48 -1.34
CA LEU A 80 8.99 2.62 -1.33
C LEU A 80 9.97 3.01 -2.44
N HIS A 81 9.45 3.32 -3.63
CA HIS A 81 10.27 3.75 -4.75
C HIS A 81 10.94 5.12 -4.49
N GLU A 82 10.21 6.09 -3.94
CA GLU A 82 10.77 7.40 -3.57
C GLU A 82 11.90 7.27 -2.53
N GLN A 83 11.87 6.24 -1.69
CA GLN A 83 12.96 5.91 -0.75
C GLN A 83 14.12 5.12 -1.39
N GLY A 84 14.10 4.93 -2.71
CA GLY A 84 15.17 4.26 -3.47
C GLY A 84 15.09 2.74 -3.50
N ALA A 85 13.96 2.13 -3.10
CA ALA A 85 13.78 0.69 -3.22
C ALA A 85 13.73 0.26 -4.70
N ASP A 86 14.43 -0.82 -5.03
CA ASP A 86 14.40 -1.38 -6.38
C ASP A 86 13.08 -2.11 -6.66
N ALA A 87 12.73 -2.22 -7.94
CA ALA A 87 11.45 -2.79 -8.37
C ALA A 87 11.25 -4.24 -7.92
N ARG A 88 12.33 -5.03 -7.79
CA ARG A 88 12.25 -6.42 -7.34
C ARG A 88 11.90 -6.47 -5.85
N MET A 89 12.55 -5.65 -5.02
CA MET A 89 12.18 -5.52 -3.62
C MET A 89 10.71 -5.08 -3.45
N ILE A 90 10.27 -4.08 -4.21
CA ILE A 90 8.87 -3.61 -4.14
C ILE A 90 7.89 -4.73 -4.52
N MET A 91 8.19 -5.53 -5.55
CA MET A 91 7.38 -6.70 -5.92
C MET A 91 7.34 -7.76 -4.84
N GLU A 92 8.46 -8.04 -4.17
CA GLU A 92 8.53 -9.01 -3.08
C GLU A 92 7.73 -8.54 -1.85
N VAL A 93 7.80 -7.26 -1.52
CA VAL A 93 7.06 -6.65 -0.38
C VAL A 93 5.56 -6.64 -0.65
N LEU A 94 5.14 -6.26 -1.86
CA LEU A 94 3.73 -6.19 -2.18
C LEU A 94 3.16 -7.59 -2.48
N GLY A 95 3.94 -8.46 -3.10
CA GLY A 95 3.52 -9.78 -3.60
C GLY A 95 3.12 -9.76 -5.07
N HIS A 96 3.47 -10.84 -5.78
CA HIS A 96 3.44 -10.98 -7.24
C HIS A 96 2.06 -10.79 -7.92
N SER A 97 0.96 -10.83 -7.15
CA SER A 97 -0.40 -10.68 -7.69
C SER A 97 -0.72 -9.26 -8.17
N SER A 98 0.14 -8.27 -7.90
CA SER A 98 -0.04 -6.90 -8.41
C SER A 98 1.05 -6.47 -9.39
N ILE A 99 1.39 -7.36 -10.33
CA ILE A 99 2.23 -7.06 -11.51
C ILE A 99 1.79 -5.76 -12.21
N ARG A 100 0.47 -5.49 -12.25
CA ARG A 100 -0.08 -4.26 -12.84
C ARG A 100 0.35 -3.00 -12.09
N VAL A 101 0.36 -3.02 -10.75
CA VAL A 101 0.87 -1.92 -9.91
C VAL A 101 2.35 -1.67 -10.21
N THR A 102 3.14 -2.75 -10.24
CA THR A 102 4.57 -2.66 -10.52
C THR A 102 4.83 -2.13 -11.93
N MET A 103 4.03 -2.55 -12.92
CA MET A 103 4.20 -2.15 -14.32
C MET A 103 3.78 -0.70 -14.57
N ASP A 104 2.74 -0.20 -13.90
CA ASP A 104 2.34 1.20 -13.96
C ASP A 104 3.45 2.11 -13.39
N ILE A 105 4.05 1.71 -12.26
CA ILE A 105 5.20 2.41 -11.66
C ILE A 105 6.39 2.32 -12.61
N TYR A 106 6.70 1.14 -13.14
CA TYR A 106 7.82 0.95 -14.08
C TYR A 106 7.67 1.85 -15.32
N THR A 107 6.45 2.01 -15.84
CA THR A 107 6.18 2.83 -17.03
C THR A 107 6.47 4.30 -16.76
N PHE A 108 6.05 4.83 -15.60
CA PHE A 108 6.35 6.20 -15.20
C PHE A 108 7.85 6.40 -14.92
N VAL A 109 8.47 5.46 -14.21
CA VAL A 109 9.89 5.51 -13.81
C VAL A 109 10.83 5.43 -15.01
N ARG A 110 10.51 4.59 -16.00
CA ARG A 110 11.35 4.45 -17.20
C ARG A 110 11.40 5.77 -17.98
N LEU A 111 10.29 6.50 -18.04
CA LEU A 111 10.22 7.78 -18.74
C LEU A 111 11.09 8.85 -18.05
N ASP A 112 11.05 8.95 -16.72
CA ASP A 112 11.82 9.95 -15.97
C ASP A 112 13.33 9.62 -15.94
N SER A 113 13.66 8.34 -15.72
CA SER A 113 15.05 7.85 -15.78
C SER A 113 15.65 8.00 -17.18
N GLN A 114 14.88 7.70 -18.24
CA GLN A 114 15.33 7.92 -19.61
C GLN A 114 15.57 9.39 -19.89
N ARG A 115 14.67 10.28 -19.45
CA ARG A 115 14.82 11.72 -19.64
C ARG A 115 16.08 12.24 -18.96
N SER A 116 16.30 11.90 -17.69
CA SER A 116 17.51 12.30 -16.97
C SER A 116 18.80 11.74 -17.60
N ALA A 117 18.77 10.53 -18.14
CA ALA A 117 19.91 9.93 -18.84
C ALA A 117 20.20 10.66 -20.16
N PHE A 118 19.16 10.97 -20.95
CA PHE A 118 19.30 11.73 -22.19
C PHE A 118 19.74 13.18 -21.93
N ASP A 119 19.27 13.83 -20.86
CA ASP A 119 19.71 15.17 -20.47
C ASP A 119 21.21 15.19 -20.13
N ARG A 120 21.71 14.17 -19.42
CA ARG A 120 23.15 14.03 -19.14
C ARG A 120 23.99 13.81 -20.39
N VAL A 121 23.51 12.97 -21.32
CA VAL A 121 24.16 12.79 -22.63
C VAL A 121 24.18 14.10 -23.41
N GLY A 122 23.06 14.83 -23.44
CA GLY A 122 22.96 16.13 -24.09
C GLY A 122 23.87 17.18 -23.46
N GLN A 123 24.09 17.13 -22.15
CA GLN A 123 25.04 18.01 -21.47
C GLN A 123 26.49 17.68 -21.83
N ALA A 124 26.89 16.41 -21.77
CA ALA A 124 28.23 15.97 -22.14
C ALA A 124 28.59 16.36 -23.59
N LEU A 125 27.63 16.24 -24.52
CA LEU A 125 27.83 16.62 -25.92
C LEU A 125 27.99 18.14 -26.13
N ARG A 126 27.47 18.99 -25.25
CA ARG A 126 27.64 20.46 -25.33
C ARG A 126 28.96 20.92 -24.74
N GLU A 127 29.40 20.28 -23.66
CA GLU A 127 30.67 20.59 -23.00
C GLU A 127 31.89 20.24 -23.89
N ASP A 128 31.75 19.23 -24.77
CA ASP A 128 32.75 18.88 -25.78
C ASP A 128 32.87 19.91 -26.94
N ASP A 129 31.81 20.67 -27.24
CA ASP A 129 31.80 21.68 -28.31
C ASP A 129 32.38 23.04 -27.86
N ASP A 130 32.33 23.35 -26.56
CA ASP A 130 32.85 24.61 -25.98
C ASP A 130 34.37 24.57 -25.65
N THR A 131 35.03 23.42 -25.82
CA THR A 131 36.46 23.22 -25.50
C THR A 131 37.39 23.29 -26.74
N LYS A 132 36.95 23.94 -27.82
CA LYS A 132 37.80 24.26 -29.00
C LYS A 132 37.88 25.76 -29.26
#